data_AF-A0A2I1GZN4-F1
#
_entry.id   AF-A0A2I1GZN4-F1
#
_cell.length_a   1.000
_cell.length_b   1.000
_cell.length_c   1.000
_cell.angle_alpha   90.00
_cell.angle_beta   90.00
_cell.angle_gamma   90.00
#
_symmetry.space_group_name_H-M   'P 1'
#
loop_
_entity.id
_entity.type
_entity.pdbx_description
1 polymer ?
#
loop_
_entity_poly.entity_id
_entity_poly.type
_entity_poly.pdbx_seq_one_letter_code
_entity_poly.pdbx_strand_id
1 'polypeptide(L)'
;SHPVALVFHLLFRTGAIAIYLFGKLFTERNTFIFIICVLLLSFDFWTVKNVTGRLLVGLRWWNDIQPDGTNAWVFESRDPSRPVNPMDSRIFWISLYATLVIWLFLAFFTIFEPTWLIIVAIAITLNMANVVGYTQCDKDAKKKWATGFAARAATNPNMFGRLFSAGIGRFFG
;
A
#
# COMPACT_ATOMS: atom_id res chain seq x y z
N SER A 1 -15.74 -7.88 -2.88
CA SER A 1 -14.52 -7.96 -3.69
C SER A 1 -14.55 -6.89 -4.77
N HIS A 2 -13.41 -6.31 -5.12
CA HIS A 2 -13.33 -5.19 -6.07
C HIS A 2 -12.42 -5.50 -7.28
N PRO A 3 -12.90 -6.30 -8.26
CA PRO A 3 -12.06 -6.80 -9.36
C PRO A 3 -11.51 -5.68 -10.25
N VAL A 4 -12.33 -4.65 -10.54
CA VAL A 4 -11.91 -3.50 -11.36
C VAL A 4 -10.77 -2.73 -10.68
N ALA A 5 -10.89 -2.48 -9.36
CA ALA A 5 -9.83 -1.81 -8.61
C ALA A 5 -8.53 -2.62 -8.63
N LEU A 6 -8.61 -3.95 -8.57
CA LEU A 6 -7.47 -4.84 -8.60
C LEU A 6 -6.77 -4.86 -9.98
N VAL A 7 -7.55 -4.81 -11.07
CA VAL A 7 -6.99 -4.69 -12.42
C VAL A 7 -6.20 -3.39 -12.56
N PHE A 8 -6.80 -2.24 -12.19
CA PHE A 8 -6.08 -0.95 -12.26
C PHE A 8 -4.89 -0.89 -11.30
N HIS A 9 -4.98 -1.54 -10.13
CA HIS A 9 -3.89 -1.65 -9.17
C HIS A 9 -2.67 -2.40 -9.72
N LEU A 10 -2.89 -3.40 -10.56
CA LEU A 10 -1.80 -4.13 -11.22
C LEU A 10 -1.32 -3.40 -12.46
N LEU A 11 -2.26 -2.88 -13.27
CA LEU A 11 -1.99 -2.21 -14.55
C LEU A 11 -0.96 -1.07 -14.43
N PHE A 12 -1.20 -0.08 -13.56
CA PHE A 12 -0.31 1.08 -13.48
C PHE A 12 1.09 0.71 -13.00
N ARG A 13 1.15 -0.26 -12.10
CA ARG A 13 2.39 -0.73 -11.50
C ARG A 13 3.23 -1.55 -12.45
N THR A 14 2.63 -2.54 -13.11
CA THR A 14 3.31 -3.33 -14.14
C THR A 14 3.61 -2.47 -15.35
N GLY A 15 2.76 -1.50 -15.67
CA GLY A 15 2.97 -0.53 -16.74
C GLY A 15 4.21 0.34 -16.51
N ALA A 16 4.38 0.89 -15.31
CA ALA A 16 5.58 1.68 -14.98
C ALA A 16 6.87 0.85 -15.12
N ILE A 17 6.86 -0.39 -14.62
CA ILE A 17 8.00 -1.31 -14.74
C ILE A 17 8.25 -1.69 -16.20
N ALA A 18 7.20 -1.98 -16.97
CA ALA A 18 7.30 -2.36 -18.37
C ALA A 18 7.86 -1.22 -19.24
N ILE A 19 7.39 0.01 -19.05
CA ILE A 19 7.92 1.17 -19.79
C ILE A 19 9.37 1.45 -19.38
N TYR A 20 9.74 1.25 -18.11
CA TYR A 20 11.12 1.41 -17.66
C TYR A 20 12.06 0.40 -18.34
N LEU A 21 11.68 -0.88 -18.42
CA LEU A 21 12.51 -1.94 -18.99
C LEU A 21 12.51 -1.96 -20.52
N PHE A 22 11.34 -1.76 -21.13
CA PHE A 22 11.12 -1.98 -22.55
C PHE A 22 10.87 -0.69 -23.34
N GLY A 23 10.83 0.48 -22.68
CA GLY A 23 10.53 1.75 -23.34
C GLY A 23 11.48 2.08 -24.49
N LYS A 24 12.76 1.69 -24.39
CA LYS A 24 13.76 1.87 -25.45
C LYS A 24 13.46 1.04 -26.71
N LEU A 25 12.69 -0.06 -26.61
CA LEU A 25 12.30 -0.84 -27.79
C LEU A 25 11.33 -0.09 -28.71
N PHE A 26 10.61 0.90 -28.17
CA PHE A 26 9.58 1.64 -28.91
C PHE A 26 10.00 3.06 -29.30
N THR A 27 10.99 3.64 -28.62
CA THR A 27 11.44 5.01 -28.89
C THR A 27 12.88 5.23 -28.43
N GLU A 28 13.69 5.87 -29.26
CA GLU A 28 15.06 6.29 -28.91
C GLU A 28 15.08 7.57 -28.05
N ARG A 29 13.95 8.27 -27.96
CA ARG A 29 13.83 9.52 -27.20
C ARG A 29 13.72 9.25 -25.69
N ASN A 30 14.86 9.23 -25.00
CA ASN A 30 14.96 9.02 -23.56
C ASN A 30 14.04 9.94 -22.73
N THR A 31 13.88 11.22 -23.12
CA THR A 31 13.01 12.18 -22.42
C THR A 31 11.54 11.75 -22.42
N PHE A 32 11.06 11.14 -23.52
CA PHE A 32 9.67 10.70 -23.61
C PHE A 32 9.40 9.51 -22.70
N ILE A 33 10.33 8.55 -22.64
CA ILE A 33 10.26 7.40 -21.73
C ILE A 33 10.24 7.88 -20.28
N PHE A 34 11.13 8.82 -19.94
CA PHE A 34 11.19 9.41 -18.61
C PHE A 34 9.85 10.02 -18.18
N ILE A 35 9.25 10.85 -19.03
CA ILE A 35 7.96 11.50 -18.73
C ILE A 35 6.86 10.47 -18.51
N ILE A 36 6.75 9.46 -19.40
CA ILE A 36 5.73 8.42 -19.27
C ILE A 36 5.94 7.60 -17.99
N CYS A 37 7.17 7.22 -17.66
CA CYS A 37 7.49 6.51 -16.43
C CYS A 37 7.06 7.30 -15.19
N VAL A 38 7.42 8.57 -15.10
CA VAL A 38 7.06 9.42 -13.94
C VAL A 38 5.55 9.59 -13.82
N LEU A 39 4.82 9.73 -14.95
CA LEU A 39 3.37 9.81 -14.94
C LEU A 39 2.74 8.48 -14.45
N LEU A 40 3.21 7.35 -14.95
CA LEU A 40 2.72 6.03 -14.51
C LEU A 40 3.02 5.75 -13.03
N LEU A 41 4.20 6.12 -12.54
CA LEU A 41 4.55 6.05 -11.12
C LEU A 41 3.64 6.94 -10.26
N SER A 42 3.30 8.12 -10.76
CA SER A 42 2.40 9.04 -10.07
C SER A 42 0.97 8.49 -10.01
N PHE A 43 0.48 7.90 -11.11
CA PHE A 43 -0.82 7.22 -11.15
C PHE A 43 -0.85 5.99 -10.25
N ASP A 44 0.21 5.18 -10.24
CA ASP A 44 0.35 4.05 -9.32
C ASP A 44 0.29 4.52 -7.87
N PHE A 45 1.13 5.50 -7.50
CA PHE A 45 1.14 6.08 -6.18
C PHE A 45 -0.25 6.57 -5.74
N TRP A 46 -0.92 7.35 -6.58
CA TRP A 46 -2.23 7.90 -6.27
C TRP A 46 -3.30 6.81 -6.16
N THR A 47 -3.28 5.82 -7.07
CA THR A 47 -4.24 4.71 -7.08
C THR A 47 -4.11 3.88 -5.81
N VAL A 48 -2.88 3.56 -5.42
CA VAL A 48 -2.59 2.85 -4.17
C VAL A 48 -3.08 3.65 -2.97
N LYS A 49 -2.69 4.91 -2.90
CA LYS A 49 -2.98 5.83 -1.78
C LYS A 49 -4.47 6.09 -1.57
N ASN A 50 -5.23 6.29 -2.65
CA ASN A 50 -6.58 6.86 -2.60
C ASN A 50 -7.69 5.89 -2.97
N VAL A 51 -7.42 4.89 -3.82
CA VAL A 51 -8.44 3.97 -4.32
C VAL A 51 -8.26 2.59 -3.70
N THR A 52 -7.14 1.93 -3.99
CA THR A 52 -6.99 0.50 -3.66
C THR A 52 -6.73 0.28 -2.19
N GLY A 53 -6.06 1.21 -1.50
CA GLY A 53 -5.97 1.16 -0.04
C GLY A 53 -7.34 1.18 0.66
N ARG A 54 -8.29 1.96 0.15
CA ARG A 54 -9.64 2.05 0.71
C ARG A 54 -10.50 0.83 0.35
N LEU A 55 -10.38 0.33 -0.87
CA LEU A 55 -11.23 -0.74 -1.38
C LEU A 55 -10.71 -2.14 -1.04
N LEU A 56 -9.40 -2.39 -1.17
CA LEU A 56 -8.79 -3.72 -1.05
C LEU A 56 -8.34 -4.07 0.37
N VAL A 57 -8.00 -3.09 1.20
CA VAL A 57 -7.62 -3.31 2.61
C VAL A 57 -8.42 -2.49 3.61
N GLY A 58 -9.19 -1.49 3.16
CA GLY A 58 -10.00 -0.66 4.04
C GLY A 58 -9.16 0.23 4.95
N LEU A 59 -7.96 0.63 4.52
CA LEU A 59 -7.04 1.46 5.27
C LEU A 59 -6.87 2.82 4.61
N ARG A 60 -6.71 3.86 5.42
CA ARG A 60 -6.43 5.21 4.95
C ARG A 60 -5.48 5.90 5.93
N TRP A 61 -4.44 6.50 5.36
CA TRP A 61 -3.49 7.34 6.10
C TRP A 61 -3.45 8.75 5.52
N TRP A 62 -3.15 9.75 6.32
CA TRP A 62 -2.75 11.08 5.86
C TRP A 62 -1.91 11.74 6.95
N ASN A 63 -1.19 12.79 6.55
CA ASN A 63 -0.49 13.64 7.48
C ASN A 63 -1.35 14.90 7.70
N ASP A 64 -1.60 15.21 8.96
CA ASP A 64 -2.35 16.37 9.40
C ASP A 64 -1.40 17.33 10.14
N ILE A 65 -1.48 18.61 9.82
CA ILE A 65 -0.62 19.64 10.42
C ILE A 65 -1.43 20.29 11.53
N GLN A 66 -1.00 20.07 12.77
CA GLN A 66 -1.67 20.62 13.93
C GLN A 66 -1.47 22.15 14.02
N PRO A 67 -2.31 22.88 14.77
CA PRO A 67 -2.19 24.33 14.93
C PRO A 67 -0.85 24.79 15.54
N ASP A 68 -0.16 23.89 16.24
CA ASP A 68 1.17 24.10 16.80
C ASP A 68 2.31 23.87 15.79
N GLY A 69 1.98 23.53 14.53
CA GLY A 69 2.93 23.24 13.46
C GLY A 69 3.51 21.83 13.49
N THR A 70 3.05 20.96 14.39
CA THR A 70 3.53 19.57 14.47
C THR A 70 2.80 18.66 13.46
N ASN A 71 3.51 17.63 12.99
CA ASN A 71 2.98 16.66 12.04
C ASN A 71 2.33 15.48 12.77
N ALA A 72 1.01 15.34 12.67
CA ALA A 72 0.26 14.20 13.18
C ALA A 72 -0.05 13.21 12.04
N TRP A 73 0.34 11.95 12.20
CA TRP A 73 -0.04 10.89 11.26
C TRP A 73 -1.39 10.31 11.68
N VAL A 74 -2.40 10.48 10.83
CA VAL A 74 -3.75 10.00 11.10
C VAL A 74 -4.00 8.71 10.34
N PHE A 75 -4.40 7.67 11.08
CA PHE A 75 -4.65 6.33 10.56
C PHE A 75 -6.12 5.94 10.79
N GLU A 76 -6.81 5.65 9.69
CA GLU A 76 -8.19 5.21 9.65
C GLU A 76 -8.25 3.77 9.12
N SER A 77 -9.08 2.95 9.75
CA SER A 77 -9.33 1.57 9.34
C SER A 77 -10.84 1.32 9.32
N ARG A 78 -11.28 0.51 8.36
CA ARG A 78 -12.68 0.15 8.17
C ARG A 78 -13.26 -0.59 9.38
N ASP A 79 -14.54 -0.37 9.62
CA ASP A 79 -15.29 -1.02 10.70
C ASP A 79 -15.15 -2.56 10.65
N PRO A 80 -14.80 -3.22 11.76
CA PRO A 80 -14.70 -4.68 11.85
C PRO A 80 -15.95 -5.46 11.43
N SER A 81 -17.14 -4.86 11.53
CA SER A 81 -18.43 -5.46 11.11
C SER A 81 -18.55 -5.67 9.60
N ARG A 82 -17.71 -5.00 8.80
CA ARG A 82 -17.69 -5.12 7.34
C ARG A 82 -16.33 -5.64 6.86
N PRO A 83 -16.04 -6.95 7.06
CA PRO A 83 -14.74 -7.53 6.74
C PRO A 83 -14.40 -7.37 5.26
N VAL A 84 -13.12 -7.22 4.99
CA VAL A 84 -12.57 -7.08 3.64
C VAL A 84 -12.34 -8.48 3.05
N ASN A 85 -12.43 -8.61 1.73
CA ASN A 85 -12.14 -9.88 1.06
C ASN A 85 -10.66 -10.28 1.33
N PRO A 86 -10.38 -11.46 1.91
CA PRO A 86 -9.02 -11.89 2.22
C PRO A 86 -8.09 -11.94 1.00
N MET A 87 -8.63 -12.34 -0.17
CA MET A 87 -7.86 -12.37 -1.41
C MET A 87 -7.44 -10.96 -1.87
N ASP A 88 -8.35 -9.99 -1.83
CA ASP A 88 -8.08 -8.60 -2.22
C ASP A 88 -6.99 -8.00 -1.31
N SER A 89 -7.08 -8.26 -0.01
CA SER A 89 -6.09 -7.83 0.98
C SER A 89 -4.72 -8.46 0.73
N ARG A 90 -4.66 -9.79 0.54
CA ARG A 90 -3.41 -10.51 0.27
C ARG A 90 -2.73 -9.99 -1.00
N ILE A 91 -3.48 -9.80 -2.09
CA ILE A 91 -2.94 -9.27 -3.34
C ILE A 91 -2.41 -7.86 -3.14
N PHE A 92 -3.13 -6.98 -2.43
CA PHE A 92 -2.68 -5.63 -2.12
C PHE A 92 -1.32 -5.65 -1.40
N TRP A 93 -1.19 -6.42 -0.32
CA TRP A 93 0.05 -6.47 0.46
C TRP A 93 1.22 -7.06 -0.31
N ILE A 94 1.03 -8.23 -0.95
CA ILE A 94 2.08 -8.88 -1.74
C ILE A 94 2.59 -7.91 -2.80
N SER A 95 1.66 -7.30 -3.53
CA SER A 95 2.02 -6.45 -4.65
C SER A 95 2.66 -5.12 -4.20
N LEU A 96 2.25 -4.55 -3.06
CA LEU A 96 2.86 -3.37 -2.45
C LEU A 96 4.33 -3.62 -2.10
N TYR A 97 4.63 -4.74 -1.42
CA TYR A 97 6.01 -5.07 -1.06
C TYR A 97 6.84 -5.54 -2.26
N ALA A 98 6.27 -6.38 -3.13
CA ALA A 98 6.96 -6.88 -4.33
C ALA A 98 7.42 -5.74 -5.23
N THR A 99 6.61 -4.70 -5.39
CA THR A 99 6.95 -3.56 -6.23
C THR A 99 8.14 -2.78 -5.67
N LEU A 100 8.18 -2.54 -4.36
CA LEU A 100 9.33 -1.90 -3.73
C LEU A 100 10.59 -2.76 -3.91
N VAL A 101 10.50 -4.07 -3.73
CA VAL A 101 11.62 -5.00 -3.95
C VAL A 101 12.12 -4.97 -5.39
N ILE A 102 11.21 -4.95 -6.38
CA ILE A 102 11.58 -4.86 -7.80
C ILE A 102 12.32 -3.55 -8.06
N TRP A 103 11.84 -2.41 -7.57
CA TRP A 103 12.52 -1.13 -7.79
C TRP A 103 13.89 -1.06 -7.08
N LEU A 104 14.02 -1.64 -5.89
CA LEU A 104 15.31 -1.76 -5.21
C LEU A 104 16.28 -2.65 -5.99
N PHE A 105 15.79 -3.75 -6.55
CA PHE A 105 16.58 -4.62 -7.42
C PHE A 105 17.05 -3.85 -8.67
N LEU A 106 16.16 -3.11 -9.34
CA LEU A 106 16.53 -2.27 -10.48
C LEU A 106 17.54 -1.18 -10.13
N ALA A 107 17.44 -0.56 -8.94
CA ALA A 107 18.39 0.43 -8.47
C ALA A 107 19.83 -0.10 -8.43
N PHE A 108 19.98 -1.37 -8.04
CA PHE A 108 21.28 -2.04 -8.01
C PHE A 108 21.91 -2.17 -9.41
N PHE A 109 21.11 -2.49 -10.43
CA PHE A 109 21.62 -2.61 -11.81
C PHE A 109 21.94 -1.26 -12.46
N THR A 110 21.21 -0.21 -12.12
CA THR A 110 21.37 1.10 -12.76
C THR A 110 22.18 2.10 -11.94
N ILE A 111 22.97 1.63 -10.97
CA ILE A 111 23.72 2.50 -10.06
C ILE A 111 24.74 3.40 -10.80
N PHE A 112 25.28 2.93 -11.93
CA PHE A 112 26.23 3.66 -12.76
C PHE A 112 25.59 4.49 -13.87
N GLU A 113 24.25 4.50 -13.99
CA GLU A 113 23.51 5.26 -15.00
C GLU A 113 22.63 6.35 -14.35
N PRO A 114 23.14 7.58 -14.13
CA PRO A 114 22.47 8.61 -13.34
C PRO A 114 21.07 8.99 -13.88
N THR A 115 20.89 8.97 -15.20
CA THR A 115 19.61 9.33 -15.83
C THR A 115 18.49 8.37 -15.45
N TRP A 116 18.77 7.06 -15.42
CA TRP A 116 17.78 6.04 -15.07
C TRP A 116 17.62 5.90 -13.56
N LEU A 117 18.70 6.17 -12.81
CA LEU A 117 18.70 6.17 -11.36
C LEU A 117 17.68 7.17 -10.78
N ILE A 118 17.48 8.33 -11.41
CA ILE A 118 16.48 9.31 -10.96
C ILE A 118 15.06 8.73 -11.00
N ILE A 119 14.69 8.00 -12.07
CA ILE A 119 13.36 7.37 -12.17
C ILE A 119 13.19 6.35 -11.05
N VAL A 120 14.22 5.53 -10.81
CA VAL A 120 14.20 4.52 -9.76
C VAL A 120 14.11 5.15 -8.37
N ALA A 121 14.82 6.25 -8.12
CA ALA A 121 14.75 6.99 -6.86
C ALA A 121 13.34 7.55 -6.59
N ILE A 122 12.68 8.11 -7.61
CA ILE A 122 11.28 8.55 -7.54
C ILE A 122 10.37 7.35 -7.23
N ALA A 123 10.53 6.25 -7.96
CA ALA A 123 9.73 5.06 -7.78
C ALA A 123 9.84 4.48 -6.36
N ILE A 124 11.06 4.35 -5.85
CA ILE A 124 11.35 3.90 -4.49
C ILE A 124 10.71 4.83 -3.46
N THR A 125 10.88 6.14 -3.60
CA THR A 125 10.34 7.13 -2.66
C THR A 125 8.81 7.05 -2.55
N LEU A 126 8.12 7.03 -3.70
CA LEU A 126 6.67 6.93 -3.75
C LEU A 126 6.15 5.59 -3.19
N ASN A 127 6.81 4.49 -3.53
CA ASN A 127 6.45 3.17 -2.99
C ASN A 127 6.71 3.06 -1.49
N MET A 128 7.84 3.60 -1.00
CA MET A 128 8.16 3.62 0.43
C MET A 128 7.13 4.41 1.23
N ALA A 129 6.68 5.56 0.74
CA ALA A 129 5.63 6.34 1.40
C ALA A 129 4.34 5.50 1.59
N ASN A 130 3.91 4.76 0.57
CA ASN A 130 2.78 3.86 0.67
C ASN A 130 3.05 2.68 1.62
N VAL A 131 4.19 2.00 1.50
CA VAL A 131 4.58 0.88 2.38
C VAL A 131 4.56 1.31 3.85
N VAL A 132 5.22 2.42 4.18
CA VAL A 132 5.29 2.93 5.55
C VAL A 132 3.91 3.34 6.06
N GLY A 133 3.15 4.10 5.26
CA GLY A 133 1.82 4.56 5.65
C GLY A 133 0.84 3.41 5.90
N TYR A 134 0.79 2.43 5.01
CA TYR A 134 -0.10 1.27 5.18
C TYR A 134 0.36 0.34 6.29
N THR A 135 1.67 0.11 6.45
CA THR A 135 2.19 -0.72 7.55
C THR A 135 1.87 -0.10 8.92
N GLN A 136 1.95 1.22 9.06
CA GLN A 136 1.56 1.90 10.30
C GLN A 136 0.04 1.85 10.52
N CYS A 137 -0.76 2.07 9.47
CA CYS A 137 -2.22 1.88 9.54
C CYS A 137 -2.61 0.50 10.06
N ASP A 138 -2.00 -0.55 9.51
CA ASP A 138 -2.34 -1.93 9.87
C ASP A 138 -1.98 -2.25 11.34
N LYS A 139 -0.82 -1.77 11.81
CA LYS A 139 -0.43 -1.88 13.22
C LYS A 139 -1.40 -1.16 14.15
N ASP A 140 -1.81 0.06 13.81
CA ASP A 140 -2.78 0.83 14.59
C ASP A 140 -4.16 0.17 14.61
N ALA A 141 -4.63 -0.33 13.46
CA ALA A 141 -5.90 -1.06 13.35
C ALA A 141 -5.92 -2.33 14.22
N LYS A 142 -4.83 -3.11 14.20
CA LYS A 142 -4.66 -4.31 15.04
C LYS A 142 -4.65 -3.94 16.53
N LYS A 143 -3.99 -2.85 16.92
CA LYS A 143 -3.96 -2.36 18.30
C LYS A 143 -5.36 -1.93 18.77
N LYS A 144 -6.09 -1.14 17.97
CA LYS A 144 -7.48 -0.72 18.27
C LYS A 144 -8.40 -1.92 18.45
N TRP A 145 -8.27 -2.93 17.60
CA TRP A 145 -9.04 -4.16 17.72
C TRP A 145 -8.71 -4.94 18.99
N ALA A 146 -7.43 -5.12 19.31
CA ALA A 146 -7.00 -5.81 20.53
C ALA A 146 -7.47 -5.10 21.82
N THR A 147 -7.37 -3.77 21.88
CA THR A 147 -7.86 -2.99 23.02
C THR A 147 -9.38 -3.08 23.15
N GLY A 148 -10.12 -2.97 22.04
CA GLY A 148 -11.58 -3.11 22.06
C GLY A 148 -12.03 -4.52 22.46
N PHE A 149 -11.29 -5.54 22.03
CA PHE A 149 -11.50 -6.92 22.46
C PHE A 149 -11.27 -7.08 23.96
N ALA A 150 -10.13 -6.60 24.48
CA ALA A 150 -9.79 -6.69 25.90
C ALA A 150 -10.82 -5.96 26.77
N ALA A 151 -11.27 -4.77 26.38
CA ALA A 151 -12.31 -4.03 27.08
C ALA A 151 -13.66 -4.78 27.11
N ARG A 152 -14.04 -5.44 26.00
CA ARG A 152 -15.26 -6.26 25.91
C ARG A 152 -15.16 -7.57 26.71
N ALA A 153 -13.98 -8.17 26.75
CA ALA A 153 -13.71 -9.36 27.55
C ALA A 153 -13.71 -9.05 29.06
N ALA A 154 -13.16 -7.91 29.47
CA ALA A 154 -13.16 -7.47 30.86
C ALA A 154 -14.56 -7.13 31.39
N THR A 155 -15.45 -6.65 30.53
CA THR A 155 -16.84 -6.31 30.88
C THR A 155 -17.77 -7.51 30.86
N ASN A 156 -17.44 -8.60 30.14
CA ASN A 156 -18.27 -9.81 30.13
C ASN A 156 -17.41 -11.09 29.93
N PRO A 157 -16.97 -11.74 31.03
CA PRO A 157 -16.10 -12.92 30.98
C PRO A 157 -16.68 -14.10 30.17
N ASN A 158 -18.02 -14.24 30.16
CA ASN A 158 -18.71 -15.31 29.42
C ASN A 158 -18.67 -15.11 27.89
N MET A 159 -18.29 -13.93 27.41
CA MET A 159 -18.11 -13.63 25.98
C MET A 159 -16.70 -13.97 25.48
N PHE A 160 -15.73 -14.17 26.38
CA PHE A 160 -14.31 -14.44 26.04
C PHE A 160 -14.16 -15.65 25.11
N GLY A 161 -14.85 -16.76 25.39
CA GLY A 161 -14.75 -17.99 24.58
C GLY A 161 -15.27 -17.84 23.14
N ARG A 162 -16.33 -17.05 22.93
CA ARG A 162 -16.93 -16.80 21.60
C ARG A 162 -16.16 -15.76 20.79
N LEU A 163 -15.57 -14.78 21.48
CA LEU A 163 -14.76 -13.74 20.86
C LEU A 163 -13.37 -14.27 20.48
N PHE A 164 -12.77 -15.13 21.31
CA PHE A 164 -11.48 -15.78 21.02
C PHE A 164 -11.55 -16.66 19.76
N SER A 165 -12.63 -17.44 19.58
CA SER A 165 -12.84 -18.23 18.35
C SER A 165 -13.01 -17.37 17.10
N ALA A 166 -13.66 -16.20 17.22
CA ALA A 166 -13.81 -15.24 16.12
C ALA A 166 -12.50 -14.47 15.81
N GLY A 167 -11.65 -14.25 16.82
CA GLY A 167 -10.35 -13.59 16.67
C GLY A 167 -9.30 -14.47 16.00
N ILE A 168 -9.27 -15.76 16.32
CA ILE A 168 -8.39 -16.74 15.66
C ILE A 168 -8.65 -16.82 14.15
N GLY A 169 -9.92 -16.77 13.72
CA GLY A 169 -10.28 -16.83 12.30
C GLY A 169 -9.78 -15.67 11.45
N ARG A 170 -9.48 -14.51 12.06
CA ARG A 170 -8.98 -13.31 11.36
C ARG A 170 -7.45 -13.17 11.41
N PHE A 171 -6.77 -13.86 12.33
CA PHE A 171 -5.31 -13.86 12.39
C PHE A 171 -4.69 -14.85 11.40
N PHE A 172 -5.46 -15.88 11.01
CA PHE A 172 -5.05 -16.94 10.07
C PHE A 172 -5.72 -16.88 8.69
N GLY A 173 -6.57 -15.87 8.41
CA GLY A 173 -7.23 -15.63 7.12
C GLY A 173 -6.88 -14.26 6.55
#